data_AF-A0A4S0IEX9-F1
#
_entry.id   AF-A0A4S0IEX9-F1
#
_cell.length_a   1.000
_cell.length_b   1.000
_cell.length_c   1.000
_cell.angle_alpha   90.00
_cell.angle_beta   90.00
_cell.angle_gamma   90.00
#
_symmetry.space_group_name_H-M   'P 1'
#
loop_
_entity.id
_entity.type
_entity.pdbx_description
1 polymer ?
#
loop_
_entity_poly.entity_id
_entity_poly.type
_entity_poly.pdbx_seq_one_letter_code
_entity_poly.pdbx_strand_id
1 'polypeptide(L)'
;RPATRFSATFMGESTILAGTVTEAKDGIVTASTAVGPISLPGASPAGAKIVLAVRPEHLVLGEAKGDVALGTAKVDDVVFQGSFKRVLATSALDAALQFIAKTPAST
;
A
#
# COMPACT_ATOMS: atom_id res chain seq x y z
N ARG A 1 8.31 13.37 -0.53
CA ARG A 1 6.88 13.43 -0.94
C ARG A 1 6.84 13.82 -2.42
N PRO A 2 6.66 12.88 -3.37
CA PRO A 2 6.54 13.22 -4.78
C PRO A 2 5.22 13.93 -5.05
N ALA A 3 5.21 14.93 -5.95
CA ALA A 3 4.04 15.77 -6.21
C ALA A 3 3.02 15.15 -7.20
N THR A 4 3.39 14.07 -7.92
CA THR A 4 2.53 13.46 -8.95
C THR A 4 2.66 11.93 -8.98
N ARG A 5 1.64 11.25 -9.53
CA ARG A 5 1.64 9.80 -9.78
C ARG A 5 2.81 9.36 -10.65
N PHE A 6 3.16 10.17 -11.66
CA PHE A 6 4.33 9.93 -12.52
C PHE A 6 5.63 9.94 -11.72
N SER A 7 5.84 10.94 -10.86
CA SER A 7 7.02 11.01 -10.01
C SER A 7 7.09 9.86 -8.97
N ALA A 8 5.94 9.36 -8.50
CA ALA A 8 5.91 8.22 -7.59
C ALA A 8 6.41 6.92 -8.25
N THR A 9 6.04 6.70 -9.52
CA THR A 9 6.47 5.51 -10.30
C THR A 9 7.90 5.65 -10.85
N PHE A 10 8.35 6.87 -11.19
CA PHE A 10 9.68 7.09 -11.78
C PHE A 10 10.83 7.02 -10.76
N MET A 11 10.54 7.19 -9.46
CA MET A 11 11.56 7.22 -8.39
C MET A 11 11.68 5.90 -7.59
N GLY A 12 11.20 4.79 -8.15
CA GLY A 12 11.25 3.46 -7.52
C GLY A 12 9.89 2.77 -7.49
N GLU A 13 9.91 1.46 -7.25
CA GLU A 13 8.70 0.63 -7.17
C GLU A 13 7.74 1.16 -6.08
N SER A 14 6.45 1.01 -6.31
CA SER A 14 5.39 1.33 -5.34
C SER A 14 4.13 0.56 -5.68
N THR A 15 3.43 0.11 -4.65
CA THR A 15 2.05 -0.34 -4.80
C THR A 15 1.15 0.88 -4.85
N ILE A 16 0.27 0.95 -5.85
CA ILE A 16 -0.65 2.06 -6.05
C ILE A 16 -2.07 1.58 -5.77
N LEU A 17 -2.72 2.21 -4.79
CA LEU A 17 -4.07 1.87 -4.37
C LEU A 17 -4.98 3.09 -4.53
N ALA A 18 -5.96 2.98 -5.43
CA ALA A 18 -6.98 4.01 -5.58
C ALA A 18 -7.98 3.93 -4.43
N GLY A 19 -8.48 5.10 -4.01
CA GLY A 19 -9.53 5.18 -3.01
C GLY A 19 -10.41 6.40 -3.16
N THR A 20 -11.55 6.38 -2.48
CA THR A 20 -12.44 7.53 -2.34
C THR A 20 -12.61 7.84 -0.86
N VAL A 21 -12.39 9.10 -0.47
CA VAL A 21 -12.60 9.52 0.91
C VAL A 21 -14.08 9.39 1.27
N THR A 22 -14.37 8.60 2.29
CA THR A 22 -15.73 8.45 2.83
C THR A 22 -15.96 9.38 4.01
N GLU A 23 -14.91 9.68 4.77
CA GLU A 23 -14.98 10.55 5.95
C GLU A 23 -13.66 11.30 6.13
N ALA A 24 -13.74 12.56 6.58
CA ALA A 24 -12.59 13.36 6.99
C ALA A 24 -12.92 14.05 8.31
N LYS A 25 -12.19 13.70 9.38
CA LYS A 25 -12.44 14.19 10.73
C LYS A 25 -11.13 14.25 11.53
N ASP A 26 -10.92 15.32 12.28
CA ASP A 26 -9.78 15.49 13.19
C ASP A 26 -8.39 15.26 12.54
N GLY A 27 -8.25 15.64 11.27
CA GLY A 27 -7.00 15.44 10.50
C GLY A 27 -6.74 14.00 10.04
N ILE A 28 -7.73 13.11 10.22
CA ILE A 28 -7.74 11.75 9.71
C ILE A 28 -8.75 11.64 8.57
N VAL A 29 -8.33 10.95 7.51
CA VAL A 29 -9.14 10.66 6.34
C VAL A 29 -9.34 9.15 6.29
N THR A 30 -10.59 8.72 6.21
CA THR A 30 -10.96 7.34 5.94
C THR A 30 -11.32 7.22 4.47
N ALA A 31 -10.62 6.36 3.74
CA ALA A 31 -10.82 6.12 2.33
C ALA A 31 -11.29 4.69 2.08
N SER A 32 -12.36 4.53 1.29
CA SER A 32 -12.75 3.23 0.75
C SER A 32 -11.81 2.84 -0.39
N THR A 33 -11.22 1.65 -0.31
CA THR A 33 -10.24 1.11 -1.27
C THR A 33 -10.55 -0.34 -1.61
N ALA A 34 -9.86 -0.90 -2.60
CA ALA A 34 -10.00 -2.31 -3.00
C ALA A 34 -9.66 -3.32 -1.89
N VAL A 35 -8.92 -2.90 -0.85
CA VAL A 35 -8.58 -3.74 0.31
C VAL A 35 -9.41 -3.41 1.55
N GLY A 36 -10.49 -2.66 1.38
CA GLY A 36 -11.34 -2.17 2.45
C GLY A 36 -11.05 -0.73 2.87
N PRO A 37 -11.68 -0.25 3.94
CA PRO A 37 -11.49 1.10 4.44
C PRO A 37 -10.10 1.27 5.07
N ILE A 38 -9.41 2.36 4.71
CA ILE A 38 -8.10 2.72 5.25
C ILE A 38 -8.19 4.11 5.88
N SER A 39 -7.78 4.24 7.14
CA SER A 39 -7.68 5.51 7.84
C SER A 39 -6.23 5.98 7.92
N LEU A 40 -5.96 7.21 7.51
CA LEU A 40 -4.63 7.80 7.48
C LEU A 40 -4.67 9.32 7.76
N PRO A 41 -3.58 9.93 8.26
CA PRO A 41 -3.49 11.38 8.38
C PRO A 41 -3.65 12.07 7.02
N GLY A 42 -4.53 13.06 6.94
CA GLY A 42 -4.84 13.76 5.70
C GLY A 42 -5.86 14.88 5.88
N ALA A 43 -6.08 15.62 4.81
CA ALA A 43 -7.03 16.75 4.79
C ALA A 43 -7.95 16.74 3.55
N SER A 44 -7.97 15.64 2.80
CA SER A 44 -8.84 15.51 1.62
C SER A 44 -10.30 15.44 2.07
N PRO A 45 -11.22 16.20 1.46
CA PRO A 45 -12.63 16.21 1.85
C PRO A 45 -13.33 14.89 1.47
N ALA A 46 -14.45 14.60 2.13
CA ALA A 46 -15.32 13.49 1.75
C ALA A 46 -15.75 13.58 0.27
N GLY A 47 -15.79 12.44 -0.40
CA GLY A 47 -16.02 12.32 -1.85
C GLY A 47 -14.78 12.53 -2.72
N ALA A 48 -13.65 13.00 -2.17
CA ALA A 48 -12.43 13.18 -2.94
C ALA A 48 -11.86 11.84 -3.42
N LYS A 49 -11.50 11.76 -4.71
CA LYS A 49 -10.70 10.65 -5.23
C LYS A 49 -9.25 10.83 -4.82
N ILE A 50 -8.68 9.81 -4.19
CA ILE A 50 -7.29 9.81 -3.74
C ILE A 50 -6.55 8.59 -4.28
N VAL A 51 -5.23 8.67 -4.22
CA VAL A 51 -4.33 7.55 -4.55
C VAL A 51 -3.31 7.41 -3.43
N LEU A 52 -3.23 6.22 -2.87
CA LEU A 52 -2.22 5.83 -1.90
C LEU A 52 -1.05 5.19 -2.66
N ALA A 53 0.16 5.66 -2.38
CA ALA A 53 1.38 5.08 -2.91
C ALA A 53 2.17 4.48 -1.75
N VAL A 54 2.32 3.16 -1.74
CA VAL A 54 3.03 2.41 -0.69
C VAL A 54 4.37 1.96 -1.24
N ARG A 55 5.45 2.38 -0.57
CA ARG A 55 6.80 1.94 -0.91
C ARG A 55 7.02 0.48 -0.47
N PRO A 56 7.74 -0.36 -1.23
CA PRO A 56 7.94 -1.76 -0.89
C PRO A 56 8.56 -1.98 0.49
N GLU A 57 9.47 -1.11 0.92
CA GLU A 57 10.13 -1.13 2.23
C GLU A 57 9.22 -0.75 3.40
N HIS A 58 8.03 -0.20 3.14
CA HIS A 58 7.01 0.11 4.15
C HIS A 58 5.93 -0.97 4.23
N LEU A 59 5.99 -2.00 3.38
CA LEU A 59 5.05 -3.12 3.42
C LEU A 59 5.65 -4.25 4.25
N VAL A 60 5.03 -4.52 5.39
CA VAL A 60 5.44 -5.58 6.32
C VAL A 60 4.58 -6.82 6.07
N LEU A 61 5.22 -7.99 5.98
CA LEU A 61 4.55 -9.26 5.86
C LEU A 61 4.35 -9.85 7.26
N GLY A 62 3.11 -10.24 7.57
CA GLY A 62 2.75 -10.82 8.86
C GLY A 62 1.50 -10.18 9.45
N GLU A 63 1.26 -10.43 10.73
CA GLU A 63 0.14 -9.82 11.45
C GLU A 63 0.40 -8.33 11.68
N ALA A 64 -0.60 -7.50 11.38
CA ALA A 64 -0.54 -6.06 11.65
C ALA A 64 -0.51 -5.81 13.17
N LYS A 65 0.47 -5.04 13.65
CA LYS A 65 0.64 -4.71 15.07
C LYS A 65 0.55 -3.21 15.30
N GLY A 66 -0.66 -2.67 15.20
CA GLY A 66 -0.91 -1.23 15.24
C GLY A 66 -0.70 -0.53 13.89
N ASP A 67 -0.30 -1.29 12.86
CA ASP A 67 -0.18 -0.83 11.47
C ASP A 67 -1.53 -0.87 10.75
N VAL A 68 -1.59 -0.22 9.59
CA VAL A 68 -2.72 -0.35 8.66
C VAL A 68 -2.68 -1.73 7.99
N ALA A 69 -3.67 -2.58 8.29
CA ALA A 69 -3.81 -3.86 7.62
C ALA A 69 -4.31 -3.67 6.17
N LEU A 70 -3.60 -4.26 5.20
CA LEU A 70 -3.99 -4.29 3.78
C LEU A 70 -4.62 -5.62 3.35
N GLY A 71 -4.90 -6.50 4.32
CA GLY A 71 -5.48 -7.82 4.11
C GLY A 71 -4.46 -8.92 3.78
N THR A 72 -4.98 -10.04 3.29
CA THR A 72 -4.19 -11.21 2.89
C THR A 72 -3.85 -11.15 1.41
N ALA A 73 -2.64 -11.58 1.04
CA ALA A 73 -2.21 -11.71 -0.33
C ALA A 73 -1.53 -13.07 -0.56
N LYS A 74 -1.68 -13.62 -1.76
CA LYS A 74 -0.95 -14.79 -2.21
C LYS A 74 0.41 -14.34 -2.76
N VAL A 75 1.49 -14.91 -2.24
CA VAL A 75 2.83 -14.69 -2.81
C VAL A 75 2.92 -15.37 -4.17
N ASP A 76 3.24 -14.60 -5.21
CA ASP A 76 3.38 -15.09 -6.58
C ASP A 76 4.86 -15.29 -6.95
N ASP A 77 5.75 -14.42 -6.47
CA ASP A 77 7.18 -14.48 -6.75
C ASP A 77 8.02 -13.91 -5.59
N VAL A 78 9.21 -14.47 -5.40
CA VAL A 78 10.19 -14.01 -4.41
C VAL A 78 11.59 -14.01 -5.05
N VAL A 79 12.17 -12.81 -5.20
CA VAL A 79 13.49 -12.62 -5.79
C VAL A 79 14.48 -12.15 -4.73
N PHE A 80 15.57 -12.89 -4.54
CA PHE A 80 16.66 -12.49 -3.65
C PHE A 80 17.54 -11.41 -4.29
N GLN A 81 17.82 -10.33 -3.56
CA GLN A 81 18.60 -9.18 -4.01
C GLN A 81 19.61 -8.75 -2.93
N GLY A 82 20.56 -9.65 -2.62
CA GLY A 82 21.63 -9.39 -1.66
C GLY A 82 21.12 -9.32 -0.23
N SER A 83 20.91 -8.12 0.31
CA SER A 83 20.48 -7.94 1.70
C SER A 83 18.96 -8.06 1.92
N PHE A 84 18.17 -8.19 0.86
CA PHE A 84 16.72 -8.25 0.93
C PHE A 84 16.12 -9.22 -0.09
N LYS A 85 14.86 -9.58 0.09
CA LYS A 85 14.01 -10.26 -0.88
C LYS A 85 12.97 -9.28 -1.39
N ARG A 86 12.74 -9.26 -2.70
CA ARG A 86 11.60 -8.60 -3.33
C ARG A 86 10.48 -9.62 -3.45
N VAL A 87 9.32 -9.32 -2.87
CA VAL A 87 8.14 -10.18 -2.88
C VAL A 87 7.06 -9.54 -3.74
N LEU A 88 6.57 -10.28 -4.73
CA LEU A 88 5.35 -9.95 -5.47
C LEU A 88 4.20 -10.79 -4.92
N ALA A 89 3.08 -10.15 -4.63
CA ALA A 89 1.91 -10.83 -4.11
C ALA A 89 0.60 -10.25 -4.64
N THR A 90 -0.36 -11.10 -4.99
CA THR A 90 -1.69 -10.70 -5.45
C THR A 90 -2.67 -10.69 -4.28
N SER A 91 -3.45 -9.61 -4.14
CA SER A 91 -4.45 -9.47 -3.08
C SER A 91 -5.52 -10.56 -3.15
N ALA A 92 -5.92 -11.10 -2.00
CA ALA A 92 -7.06 -12.03 -1.90
C ALA A 92 -8.42 -11.33 -2.05
N LEU A 93 -8.45 -10.00 -1.87
CA LEU A 93 -9.67 -9.17 -1.97
C LEU A 93 -9.90 -8.63 -3.39
N ASP A 94 -8.82 -8.41 -4.15
CA ASP A 94 -8.88 -7.91 -5.52
C ASP A 94 -7.71 -8.48 -6.34
N ALA A 95 -8.02 -9.37 -7.29
CA ALA A 95 -7.02 -10.01 -8.14
C ALA A 95 -6.31 -9.03 -9.09
N ALA A 96 -6.84 -7.82 -9.31
CA ALA A 96 -6.17 -6.78 -10.08
C ALA A 96 -5.14 -5.99 -9.25
N LEU A 97 -5.15 -6.14 -7.92
CA LEU A 97 -4.21 -5.46 -7.03
C LEU A 97 -3.01 -6.36 -6.74
N GLN A 98 -1.84 -5.90 -7.17
CA GLN A 98 -0.55 -6.50 -6.83
C GLN A 98 0.20 -5.64 -5.82
N PHE A 99 0.73 -6.30 -4.80
CA PHE A 99 1.66 -5.75 -3.84
C PHE A 99 3.09 -6.06 -4.24
N ILE A 100 3.96 -5.07 -4.05
CA ILE A 100 5.41 -5.24 -4.10
C ILE A 100 5.95 -4.90 -2.72
N ALA A 101 6.63 -5.85 -2.10
CA ALA A 101 7.20 -5.69 -0.76
C ALA A 101 8.70 -6.00 -0.77
N LYS A 102 9.42 -5.35 0.14
CA LYS A 102 10.86 -5.55 0.35
C LYS A 102 11.07 -6.03 1.78
N THR A 103 11.51 -7.28 1.94
CA THR A 103 11.74 -7.91 3.24
C THR A 103 13.22 -8.25 3.44
N PRO A 104 13.74 -8.30 4.68
CA PRO A 104 15.11 -8.72 4.94
C PRO A 104 15.42 -10.12 4.36
N ALA A 105 16.67 -10.31 3.93
CA ALA A 105 17.14 -11.59 3.40
C ALA A 105 17.17 -12.72 4.45
N SER A 106 17.47 -12.37 5.70
CA SER A 106 17.53 -13.26 6.84
C SER A 106 16.24 -13.12 7.66
N THR A 107 15.48 -14.20 7.75
CA THR A 107 14.35 -14.42 8.66
C THR A 107 14.56 -15.73 9.36
#